data_AF-A0A5Z1RQ97-F1
#
_entry.id   AF-A0A5Z1RQ97-F1
#
_cell.length_a   1.000
_cell.length_b   1.000
_cell.length_c   1.000
_cell.angle_alpha   90.00
_cell.angle_beta   90.00
_cell.angle_gamma   90.00
#
_symmetry.space_group_name_H-M   'P 1'
#
loop_
_entity.id
_entity.type
_entity.pdbx_description
1 polymer ?
#
loop_
_entity_poly.entity_id
_entity_poly.type
_entity_poly.pdbx_seq_one_letter_code
_entity_poly.pdbx_strand_id
1 'polypeptide(L)'
;MSRFFLYLLIILILALIAFALREKLGKKTKPFFGILLVIFIVLAVFFEFENTQKSHLRTDIIVAFNQNKNILCKDINISKAYFNYEFGTGSFISKDNNQSFNSLIIDIRDCRLNDE
;
A
#
# COMPACT_ATOMS: atom_id res chain seq x y z
N MET A 1 -7.84 -12.22 1.04
CA MET A 1 -8.67 -12.99 2.00
C MET A 1 -8.18 -12.94 3.44
N SER A 2 -6.89 -13.21 3.74
CA SER A 2 -6.38 -13.18 5.14
C SER A 2 -6.65 -11.86 5.90
N ARG A 3 -6.47 -10.70 5.25
CA ARG A 3 -6.71 -9.39 5.88
C ARG A 3 -8.16 -9.16 6.31
N PHE A 4 -9.13 -9.70 5.58
CA PHE A 4 -10.55 -9.56 5.93
C PHE A 4 -10.89 -10.26 7.26
N PHE A 5 -10.35 -11.46 7.47
CA PHE A 5 -10.50 -12.17 8.75
C PHE A 5 -9.85 -11.41 9.91
N LEU A 6 -8.70 -10.77 9.68
CA LEU A 6 -8.07 -9.91 10.69
C LEU A 6 -8.93 -8.71 11.06
N TYR A 7 -9.50 -7.99 10.07
CA TYR A 7 -10.40 -6.87 10.36
C TYR A 7 -11.66 -7.32 11.11
N LEU A 8 -12.25 -8.44 10.71
CA LEU A 8 -13.42 -9.00 11.38
C LEU A 8 -13.10 -9.38 12.83
N LEU A 9 -11.95 -9.99 13.08
CA LEU A 9 -11.46 -10.31 14.42
C LEU A 9 -11.30 -9.04 15.28
N ILE A 10 -10.67 -7.99 14.72
CA ILE A 10 -10.45 -6.72 15.43
C ILE A 10 -11.78 -6.05 15.79
N ILE A 11 -12.74 -6.01 14.85
CA ILE A 11 -14.08 -5.45 15.09
C ILE A 11 -14.79 -6.22 16.21
N LEU A 12 -14.68 -7.56 16.22
CA LEU A 12 -15.30 -8.42 17.23
C LEU A 12 -14.69 -8.18 18.62
N ILE A 13 -13.37 -8.02 18.71
CA ILE A 13 -12.67 -7.66 19.95
C ILE A 13 -13.11 -6.28 20.45
N LEU A 14 -13.16 -5.27 19.57
CA LEU A 14 -13.60 -3.92 19.94
C LEU A 14 -15.06 -3.90 20.42
N ALA A 15 -15.94 -4.69 19.78
CA ALA A 15 -17.33 -4.83 20.19
C ALA A 15 -17.46 -5.48 21.58
N LEU A 16 -16.67 -6.52 21.87
CA LEU A 16 -16.63 -7.16 23.19
C LEU A 16 -16.12 -6.21 24.27
N ILE A 17 -15.07 -5.44 23.99
CA ILE A 17 -14.53 -4.43 24.91
C ILE A 17 -15.58 -3.34 25.17
N ALA A 18 -16.24 -2.84 24.12
CA ALA A 18 -17.31 -1.85 24.25
C ALA A 18 -18.50 -2.39 25.05
N PHE A 19 -18.87 -3.66 24.86
CA PHE A 19 -19.91 -4.34 25.62
C PHE A 19 -19.53 -4.48 27.11
N ALA A 20 -18.32 -4.94 27.41
CA ALA A 20 -17.83 -5.09 28.78
C ALA A 20 -17.71 -3.74 29.52
N LEU A 21 -17.34 -2.67 28.81
CA LEU A 21 -17.24 -1.33 29.37
C LEU A 21 -18.59 -0.61 29.48
N ARG A 22 -19.66 -1.13 28.86
CA ARG A 22 -21.00 -0.49 28.80
C ARG A 22 -21.56 -0.19 30.19
N GLU A 23 -21.29 -1.02 31.19
CA GLU A 23 -21.78 -0.79 32.56
C GLU A 23 -20.94 0.24 33.33
N LYS A 24 -19.64 0.33 33.02
CA LYS A 24 -18.73 1.32 33.63
C LYS A 24 -18.78 2.71 32.97
N LEU A 25 -19.30 2.80 31.75
CA LEU A 25 -19.42 4.05 31.01
C LEU A 25 -20.64 4.86 31.48
N GLY A 26 -20.39 6.07 32.00
CA GLY A 26 -21.43 7.01 32.39
C GLY A 26 -22.40 7.35 31.26
N LYS A 27 -23.65 7.72 31.60
CA LYS A 27 -24.74 7.95 30.63
C LYS A 27 -24.39 8.98 29.54
N LYS A 28 -23.50 9.94 29.84
CA LYS A 28 -23.03 10.98 28.91
C LYS A 28 -21.84 10.54 28.04
N THR A 29 -21.03 9.59 28.49
CA THR A 29 -19.81 9.13 27.80
C THR A 29 -20.07 8.02 26.78
N LYS A 30 -21.19 7.30 26.90
CA LYS A 30 -21.64 6.28 25.94
C LYS A 30 -21.76 6.80 24.49
N PRO A 31 -22.49 7.90 24.20
CA PRO A 31 -22.60 8.39 22.82
C PRO A 31 -21.26 8.91 22.29
N PHE A 32 -20.44 9.52 23.14
CA PHE A 32 -19.10 9.99 22.76
C PHE A 32 -18.21 8.83 22.28
N PHE A 33 -18.18 7.73 23.02
CA PHE A 33 -17.37 6.56 22.66
C PHE A 33 -17.87 5.90 21.36
N GLY A 34 -19.19 5.86 21.15
CA GLY A 34 -19.78 5.36 19.90
C GLY A 34 -19.37 6.21 18.68
N ILE A 35 -19.46 7.53 18.79
CA ILE A 35 -19.06 8.46 17.72
C ILE A 35 -17.57 8.32 17.43
N LEU A 36 -16.73 8.27 18.47
CA LEU A 36 -15.29 8.09 18.33
C LEU A 36 -14.95 6.79 17.60
N LEU A 37 -15.61 5.68 17.95
CA LEU A 37 -15.40 4.38 17.30
C LEU A 37 -15.79 4.41 15.83
N VAL A 38 -16.90 5.06 15.47
CA VAL A 38 -17.30 5.24 14.05
C VAL A 38 -16.26 6.04 13.28
N ILE A 39 -15.75 7.14 13.85
CA ILE A 39 -14.69 7.95 13.21
C ILE A 39 -13.44 7.10 12.96
N PHE A 40 -13.02 6.29 13.94
CA PHE A 40 -11.88 5.39 13.78
C PHE A 40 -12.09 4.37 12.65
N ILE A 41 -13.29 3.79 12.54
CA ILE A 41 -13.61 2.86 11.44
C ILE A 41 -13.49 3.58 10.09
N VAL A 42 -14.07 4.78 9.95
CA VAL A 42 -14.01 5.55 8.70
C VAL A 42 -12.57 5.84 8.30
N LEU A 43 -11.73 6.29 9.24
CA LEU A 43 -10.31 6.56 8.98
C LEU A 43 -9.55 5.28 8.59
N ALA A 44 -9.80 4.16 9.27
CA ALA A 44 -9.17 2.89 8.96
C ALA A 44 -9.53 2.38 7.57
N VAL A 45 -10.82 2.47 7.19
CA VAL A 45 -11.29 2.09 5.85
C VAL A 45 -10.66 2.97 4.78
N PHE A 46 -10.65 4.29 4.99
CA PHE A 46 -10.02 5.23 4.05
C PHE A 46 -8.52 4.94 3.88
N PHE A 47 -7.81 4.70 4.97
CA PHE A 47 -6.39 4.35 4.95
C PHE A 47 -6.12 3.04 4.21
N GLU A 48 -6.91 1.99 4.44
CA GLU A 48 -6.74 0.71 3.74
C GLU A 48 -7.06 0.84 2.25
N PHE A 49 -8.08 1.63 1.89
CA PHE A 49 -8.44 1.87 0.50
C PHE A 49 -7.29 2.53 -0.28
N GLU A 50 -6.72 3.61 0.26
CA GLU A 50 -5.55 4.30 -0.31
C GLU A 50 -4.34 3.38 -0.46
N ASN A 51 -4.05 2.56 0.55
CA ASN A 51 -2.90 1.66 0.50
C ASN A 51 -3.10 0.49 -0.47
N THR A 52 -4.32 -0.01 -0.57
CA THR A 52 -4.68 -1.08 -1.51
C THR A 52 -4.47 -0.62 -2.95
N GLN A 53 -4.96 0.58 -3.29
CA GLN A 53 -4.76 1.16 -4.62
C GLN A 53 -3.28 1.34 -4.96
N LYS A 54 -2.48 1.90 -4.04
CA LYS A 54 -1.02 2.05 -4.22
C LYS A 54 -0.33 0.69 -4.39
N SER A 55 -0.78 -0.34 -3.68
CA SER A 55 -0.24 -1.70 -3.80
C SER A 55 -0.54 -2.34 -5.16
N HIS A 56 -1.76 -2.14 -5.69
CA HIS A 56 -2.14 -2.65 -7.00
C HIS A 56 -1.29 -1.99 -8.10
N LEU A 57 -1.18 -0.66 -8.09
CA LEU A 57 -0.37 0.07 -9.07
C LEU A 57 1.10 -0.40 -9.07
N ARG A 58 1.72 -0.60 -7.90
CA ARG A 58 3.08 -1.15 -7.81
C ARG A 58 3.17 -2.55 -8.40
N THR A 59 2.18 -3.39 -8.12
CA THR A 59 2.13 -4.76 -8.65
C THR A 59 2.05 -4.74 -10.17
N ASP A 60 1.20 -3.88 -10.73
CA ASP A 60 1.03 -3.75 -12.18
C ASP A 60 2.32 -3.25 -12.86
N ILE A 61 3.03 -2.28 -12.26
CA ILE A 61 4.34 -1.82 -12.74
C ILE A 61 5.35 -2.97 -12.75
N ILE A 62 5.43 -3.77 -11.68
CA ILE A 62 6.35 -4.92 -11.59
C ILE A 62 6.00 -5.97 -12.65
N VAL A 63 4.71 -6.26 -12.83
CA VAL A 63 4.22 -7.21 -13.82
C VAL A 63 4.58 -6.74 -15.23
N ALA A 64 4.31 -5.47 -15.56
CA ALA A 64 4.64 -4.89 -16.86
C ALA A 64 6.15 -4.95 -17.13
N PHE A 65 6.98 -4.56 -16.16
CA PHE A 65 8.44 -4.66 -16.26
C PHE A 65 8.91 -6.10 -16.48
N ASN A 66 8.33 -7.06 -15.75
CA ASN A 66 8.68 -8.47 -15.88
C ASN A 66 8.26 -9.07 -17.23
N GLN A 67 7.19 -8.54 -17.84
CA GLN A 67 6.73 -8.83 -19.21
C GLN A 67 7.57 -8.13 -20.30
N ASN A 68 8.72 -7.54 -19.93
CA ASN A 68 9.61 -6.80 -20.82
C ASN A 68 9.00 -5.52 -21.42
N LYS A 69 7.91 -5.00 -20.84
CA LYS A 69 7.39 -3.67 -21.22
C LYS A 69 8.27 -2.58 -20.62
N ASN A 70 8.35 -1.46 -21.33
CA ASN A 70 9.01 -0.26 -20.81
C ASN A 70 8.09 0.43 -19.80
N ILE A 71 8.65 0.85 -18.67
CA ILE A 71 7.96 1.64 -17.66
C ILE A 71 8.63 3.01 -17.58
N LEU A 72 7.84 4.05 -17.32
CA LEU A 72 8.36 5.41 -17.24
C LEU A 72 8.56 5.77 -15.78
N CYS A 73 9.80 6.09 -15.40
CA CYS A 73 10.12 6.54 -14.06
C CYS A 73 10.73 7.93 -14.10
N LYS A 74 10.05 8.90 -13.47
CA LYS A 74 10.29 10.35 -13.70
C LYS A 74 10.21 10.68 -15.19
N ASP A 75 11.37 10.77 -15.83
CA ASP A 75 11.57 11.11 -17.25
C ASP A 75 12.45 10.07 -17.98
N ILE A 76 12.69 8.91 -17.35
CA ILE A 76 13.57 7.86 -17.86
C ILE A 76 12.75 6.61 -18.15
N ASN A 77 12.93 6.04 -19.34
CA ASN A 77 12.38 4.74 -19.69
C ASN A 77 13.24 3.63 -19.07
N ILE A 78 12.64 2.92 -18.12
CA ILE A 78 13.22 1.75 -17.50
C ILE A 78 12.74 0.50 -18.25
N SER A 79 13.69 -0.36 -18.61
CA SER A 79 13.40 -1.64 -19.25
C SER A 79 14.26 -2.75 -18.64
N LYS A 80 13.78 -3.99 -18.76
CA LYS A 80 14.46 -5.18 -18.25
C LYS A 80 15.82 -5.44 -18.90
N ALA A 81 16.08 -4.84 -20.07
CA ALA A 81 17.37 -4.96 -20.77
C ALA A 81 18.51 -4.28 -19.98
N TYR A 82 18.21 -3.16 -19.33
CA TYR A 82 19.19 -2.28 -18.70
C TYR A 82 19.05 -2.14 -17.19
N PHE A 83 17.94 -2.62 -16.61
CA PHE A 83 17.69 -2.55 -15.17
C PHE A 83 17.25 -3.91 -14.61
N ASN A 84 17.47 -4.11 -13.32
CA ASN A 84 16.95 -5.20 -12.50
C ASN A 84 15.99 -4.62 -11.46
N TYR A 85 14.96 -5.37 -11.08
CA TYR A 85 14.10 -5.01 -9.95
C TYR A 85 14.57 -5.73 -8.69
N GLU A 86 14.89 -4.96 -7.65
CA GLU A 86 15.25 -5.47 -6.32
C GLU A 86 14.02 -5.43 -5.41
N PHE A 87 13.51 -6.60 -5.03
CA PHE A 87 12.29 -6.70 -4.24
C PHE A 87 12.50 -6.20 -2.81
N GLY A 88 13.69 -6.39 -2.24
CA GLY A 88 13.97 -6.00 -0.85
C GLY A 88 13.86 -4.49 -0.61
N THR A 89 14.28 -3.68 -1.59
CA THR A 89 14.23 -2.22 -1.53
C THR A 89 13.10 -1.62 -2.35
N GLY A 90 12.38 -2.44 -3.15
CA GLY A 90 11.33 -1.98 -4.04
C GLY A 90 11.84 -1.00 -5.10
N SER A 91 13.03 -1.26 -5.64
CA SER A 91 13.73 -0.31 -6.52
C SER A 91 14.26 -0.98 -7.79
N PHE A 92 14.35 -0.22 -8.87
CA PHE A 92 15.01 -0.59 -10.11
C PHE A 92 16.48 -0.17 -10.06
N ILE A 93 17.39 -1.11 -10.26
CA ILE A 93 18.84 -0.94 -10.19
C ILE A 93 19.40 -1.12 -11.59
N SER A 94 20.21 -0.16 -12.06
CA SER A 94 20.87 -0.25 -13.35
C SER A 94 21.85 -1.43 -13.39
N LYS A 95 21.88 -2.13 -14.53
CA LYS A 95 22.86 -3.17 -14.85
C LYS A 95 24.18 -2.54 -15.31
N ASP A 96 25.25 -3.30 -15.18
CA ASP A 96 26.60 -2.89 -15.60
C ASP A 96 26.72 -2.63 -17.11
N ASN A 97 25.80 -3.19 -17.91
CA ASN A 97 25.74 -2.99 -19.36
C ASN A 97 25.20 -1.62 -19.77
N ASN A 98 24.67 -0.83 -18.84
CA ASN A 98 24.09 0.47 -19.10
C ASN A 98 25.09 1.59 -18.80
N GLN A 99 25.88 1.94 -19.83
CA GLN A 99 26.93 2.97 -19.72
C GLN A 99 26.39 4.36 -19.41
N SER A 100 25.14 4.66 -19.79
CA SER A 100 24.52 5.99 -19.61
C SER A 100 23.96 6.21 -18.20
N PHE A 101 23.60 5.15 -17.47
CA PHE A 101 22.97 5.24 -16.15
C PHE A 101 23.65 4.34 -15.11
N ASN A 102 24.97 4.23 -15.18
CA ASN A 102 25.74 3.39 -14.26
C ASN A 102 25.40 3.69 -12.79
N SER A 103 25.14 2.65 -12.00
CA SER A 103 24.78 2.72 -10.58
C SER A 103 23.49 3.50 -10.24
N LEU A 104 22.62 3.75 -11.22
CA LEU A 104 21.33 4.40 -10.97
C LEU A 104 20.37 3.46 -10.23
N ILE A 105 19.78 3.97 -9.15
CA ILE A 105 18.75 3.29 -8.36
C ILE A 105 17.49 4.18 -8.35
N ILE A 106 16.36 3.62 -8.77
CA ILE A 106 15.08 4.34 -8.84
C ILE A 106 14.04 3.58 -8.05
N ASP A 107 13.39 4.25 -7.10
CA ASP A 107 12.29 3.66 -6.33
C ASP A 107 11.05 3.48 -7.21
N ILE A 108 10.35 2.35 -7.06
CA ILE A 108 9.11 2.07 -7.80
C ILE A 108 8.02 3.13 -7.60
N ARG A 109 8.06 3.88 -6.49
CA ARG A 109 7.14 5.00 -6.23
C ARG A 109 7.23 6.12 -7.26
N ASP A 110 8.40 6.28 -7.88
CA ASP A 110 8.65 7.30 -8.88
C ASP A 110 8.28 6.83 -10.30
N CYS A 111 7.70 5.64 -10.42
CA CYS A 111 7.37 4.98 -11.68
C CYS A 111 5.87 4.98 -11.96
N ARG A 112 5.54 5.01 -13.24
CA ARG A 112 4.19 4.83 -13.79
C ARG A 112 4.24 3.89 -15.00
N LEU A 113 3.11 3.26 -15.30
CA LEU A 113 2.96 2.54 -16.56
C LEU A 113 3.13 3.56 -17.70
N ASN A 114 3.88 3.18 -18.72
CA ASN A 114 3.99 3.99 -19.92
C ASN A 114 2.73 3.70 -20.73
N ASP A 115 1.78 4.63 -20.72
CA ASP A 115 0.58 4.56 -21.55
C ASP A 115 1.00 4.88 -22.99
N GLU A 116 1.41 3.84 -23.74
CA GLU A 116 1.29 3.82 -25.20
C GLU A 116 -0.11 3.36 -25.60
#